data_AF-A0A0S7XNH5-F1
#
_entry.id   AF-A0A0S7XNH5-F1
#
_cell.length_a   1.000
_cell.length_b   1.000
_cell.length_c   1.000
_cell.angle_alpha   90.00
_cell.angle_beta   90.00
_cell.angle_gamma   90.00
#
_symmetry.space_group_name_H-M   'P 1'
#
loop_
_entity.id
_entity.type
_entity.pdbx_description
1 polymer ?
#
loop_
_entity_poly.entity_id
_entity_poly.type
_entity_poly.pdbx_seq_one_letter_code
_entity_poly.pdbx_strand_id
1 'polypeptide(L)'
;MIGLLTKDKQLKQYFNQLVTNFGYRFTSENKEVIEGLKRQWVDVLVLDDKTIDSFSVYQEIKQFHPSCQIVLIYEKGNGLVRDVIQNGIHAWNRRFFNQCSQREIQALFLYLTKISEGGNGKK
;
A
#
# COMPACT_ATOMS: atom_id res chain seq x y z
N MET A 1 -10.30 -0.52 -4.75
CA MET A 1 -10.20 -0.07 -3.34
C MET A 1 -8.73 0.00 -2.94
N ILE A 2 -8.38 0.98 -2.08
CA ILE A 2 -7.00 1.15 -1.59
C ILE A 2 -6.98 0.93 -0.07
N GLY A 3 -6.16 -0.03 0.37
CA GLY A 3 -5.93 -0.30 1.78
C GLY A 3 -4.65 0.35 2.29
N LEU A 4 -4.66 0.84 3.53
CA LEU A 4 -3.46 1.33 4.21
C LEU A 4 -3.35 0.69 5.61
N LEU A 5 -2.25 -0.03 5.83
CA LEU A 5 -1.90 -0.61 7.13
C LEU A 5 -0.74 0.17 7.75
N THR A 6 -1.08 1.15 8.59
CA THR A 6 -0.12 1.94 9.37
C THR A 6 -0.68 2.31 10.75
N LYS A 7 0.20 2.55 11.73
CA LYS A 7 -0.08 3.17 13.03
C LYS A 7 0.17 4.69 12.99
N ASP A 8 0.78 5.18 11.93
CA ASP A 8 1.10 6.59 11.74
C ASP A 8 -0.18 7.38 11.41
N LYS A 9 -0.66 8.17 12.38
CA LYS A 9 -1.89 8.95 12.25
C LYS A 9 -1.79 10.01 11.15
N GLN A 10 -0.61 10.62 10.96
CA GLN A 10 -0.41 11.65 9.94
C GLN A 10 -0.46 11.02 8.55
N LEU A 11 0.22 9.88 8.38
CA LEU A 11 0.20 9.13 7.13
C LEU A 11 -1.22 8.67 6.77
N LYS A 12 -2.00 8.20 7.75
CA LYS A 12 -3.43 7.85 7.55
C LYS A 12 -4.25 9.02 7.04
N GLN A 13 -4.18 10.17 7.73
CA GLN A 13 -4.95 11.35 7.37
C GLN A 13 -4.61 11.82 5.96
N TYR A 14 -3.31 11.81 5.63
CA TYR A 14 -2.81 12.21 4.33
C TYR A 14 -3.31 11.28 3.20
N PHE A 15 -3.19 9.96 3.39
CA PHE A 15 -3.69 8.99 2.41
C PHE A 15 -5.21 9.06 2.26
N ASN A 16 -5.95 9.20 3.36
CA ASN A 16 -7.40 9.32 3.30
C ASN A 16 -7.82 10.53 2.44
N GLN A 17 -7.20 11.69 2.66
CA GLN A 17 -7.45 12.89 1.84
C GLN A 17 -7.16 12.65 0.35
N LEU A 18 -6.01 12.05 0.03
CA LEU A 18 -5.66 11.73 -1.36
C LEU A 18 -6.67 10.77 -1.99
N VAL A 19 -6.96 9.65 -1.34
CA VAL A 19 -7.82 8.59 -1.85
C VAL A 19 -9.24 9.13 -2.09
N THR A 20 -9.77 9.94 -1.16
CA THR A 20 -11.07 10.61 -1.33
C THR A 20 -11.06 11.63 -2.47
N ASN A 21 -10.02 12.46 -2.60
CA ASN A 21 -9.93 13.46 -3.68
C ASN A 21 -9.93 12.85 -5.08
N PHE A 22 -9.43 11.62 -5.23
CA PHE A 22 -9.42 10.89 -6.50
C PHE A 22 -10.63 9.93 -6.66
N GLY A 23 -11.61 9.97 -5.75
CA GLY A 23 -12.85 9.18 -5.85
C GLY A 23 -12.69 7.68 -5.53
N TYR A 24 -11.60 7.28 -4.89
CA TYR A 24 -11.39 5.89 -4.48
C TYR A 24 -11.96 5.62 -3.08
N ARG A 25 -12.28 4.36 -2.81
CA ARG A 25 -12.64 3.89 -1.46
C ARG A 25 -11.37 3.55 -0.66
N PHE A 26 -11.34 4.01 0.60
CA PHE A 26 -10.21 3.88 1.52
C PHE A 26 -10.57 2.99 2.72
N THR A 27 -9.63 2.16 3.19
CA THR A 27 -9.75 1.42 4.45
C THR A 27 -8.43 1.44 5.23
N SER A 28 -8.48 1.62 6.55
CA SER A 28 -7.29 1.62 7.41
C SER A 28 -7.59 1.14 8.84
N GLU A 29 -7.03 0.00 9.27
CA GLU A 29 -6.94 -0.49 10.67
C GLU A 29 -6.31 -1.91 10.77
N ASN A 30 -5.84 -2.36 11.94
CA ASN A 30 -4.77 -3.37 12.03
C ASN A 30 -5.14 -4.87 11.97
N LYS A 31 -6.38 -5.28 12.26
CA LYS A 31 -6.76 -6.71 12.22
C LYS A 31 -8.01 -6.95 11.38
N GLU A 32 -8.99 -6.08 11.51
CA GLU A 32 -10.21 -6.10 10.70
C GLU A 32 -9.93 -5.79 9.24
N VAL A 33 -8.86 -5.07 8.92
CA VAL A 33 -8.45 -4.90 7.52
C VAL A 33 -7.92 -6.20 6.99
N ILE A 34 -7.03 -6.97 7.62
CA ILE A 34 -6.59 -8.25 7.01
C ILE A 34 -7.77 -9.19 6.74
N GLU A 35 -8.67 -9.37 7.72
CA GLU A 35 -9.89 -10.16 7.53
C GLU A 35 -10.88 -9.54 6.53
N GLY A 36 -10.94 -8.21 6.47
CA GLY A 36 -11.73 -7.45 5.51
C GLY A 36 -11.16 -7.49 4.10
N LEU A 37 -9.84 -7.45 3.96
CA LEU A 37 -9.10 -7.56 2.71
C LEU A 37 -9.35 -8.95 2.14
N LYS A 38 -9.34 -10.02 2.95
CA LYS A 38 -9.75 -11.37 2.49
C LYS A 38 -11.16 -11.43 1.88
N ARG A 39 -12.07 -10.56 2.35
CA ARG A 39 -13.48 -10.55 1.95
C ARG A 39 -13.81 -9.47 0.91
N GLN A 40 -12.91 -8.51 0.68
CA GLN A 40 -13.15 -7.36 -0.17
C GLN A 40 -12.01 -7.18 -1.15
N TRP A 41 -12.35 -6.94 -2.41
CA TRP A 41 -11.35 -6.78 -3.45
C TRP A 41 -10.48 -5.52 -3.23
N VAL A 42 -9.17 -5.71 -3.17
CA VAL A 42 -8.19 -4.63 -2.93
C VAL A 42 -7.24 -4.58 -4.10
N ASP A 43 -7.20 -3.43 -4.75
CA ASP A 43 -6.37 -3.25 -5.92
C ASP A 43 -4.95 -2.85 -5.53
N VAL A 44 -4.85 -2.00 -4.51
CA VAL A 44 -3.57 -1.51 -3.97
C VAL A 44 -3.60 -1.59 -2.45
N LEU A 45 -2.58 -2.20 -1.87
CA LEU A 45 -2.36 -2.26 -0.44
C LEU A 45 -1.03 -1.61 -0.08
N VAL A 46 -1.10 -0.57 0.74
CA VAL A 46 0.06 0.12 1.29
C VAL A 46 0.35 -0.42 2.69
N LEU A 47 1.56 -0.94 2.88
CA LEU A 47 2.06 -1.52 4.11
C LEU A 47 3.13 -0.62 4.71
N ASP A 48 3.08 -0.46 6.03
CA ASP A 48 4.10 0.26 6.79
C ASP A 48 4.91 -0.70 7.67
N ASP A 49 6.23 -0.75 7.43
CA ASP A 49 7.16 -1.65 8.12
C ASP A 49 7.20 -1.48 9.64
N LYS A 50 6.86 -0.29 10.15
CA LYS A 50 6.83 0.00 11.59
C LYS A 50 5.57 -0.52 12.29
N THR A 51 4.56 -0.90 11.54
CA THR A 51 3.23 -1.12 12.09
C THR A 51 2.94 -2.59 12.35
N ILE A 52 3.29 -3.42 11.37
CA ILE A 52 2.96 -4.84 11.31
C ILE A 52 4.11 -5.56 10.61
N ASP A 53 4.22 -6.87 10.83
CA ASP A 53 5.08 -7.72 10.02
C ASP A 53 4.56 -7.71 8.58
N SER A 54 5.07 -6.75 7.80
CA SER A 54 4.59 -6.44 6.47
C SER A 54 4.86 -7.59 5.50
N PHE A 55 5.84 -8.44 5.78
CA PHE A 55 6.13 -9.60 4.94
C PHE A 55 5.14 -10.73 5.17
N SER A 56 4.82 -11.05 6.42
CA SER A 56 3.76 -12.03 6.72
C SER A 56 2.42 -11.58 6.15
N VAL A 57 2.06 -10.30 6.30
CA VAL A 57 0.84 -9.74 5.71
C VAL A 57 0.87 -9.77 4.18
N TYR A 58 2.02 -9.45 3.58
CA TYR A 58 2.21 -9.57 2.13
C TYR A 58 1.94 -11.00 1.65
N GLN A 59 2.55 -11.99 2.29
CA GLN A 59 2.40 -13.40 1.94
C GLN A 59 0.93 -13.84 2.05
N GLU A 60 0.28 -13.47 3.15
CA GLU A 60 -1.14 -13.78 3.36
C GLU A 60 -2.02 -13.14 2.29
N ILE A 61 -1.86 -11.84 2.01
CA ILE A 61 -2.68 -11.14 1.01
C ILE A 61 -2.46 -11.68 -0.40
N LYS A 62 -1.23 -12.06 -0.77
CA LYS A 62 -0.97 -12.65 -2.08
C LYS A 62 -1.61 -14.02 -2.29
N GLN A 63 -1.91 -14.76 -1.22
CA GLN A 63 -2.64 -16.02 -1.32
C GLN A 63 -4.11 -15.80 -1.73
N PHE A 64 -4.75 -14.73 -1.22
CA PHE A 64 -6.17 -14.44 -1.49
C PHE A 64 -6.36 -13.49 -2.68
N HIS A 65 -5.43 -12.56 -2.89
CA HIS A 65 -5.47 -11.53 -3.92
C HIS A 65 -4.14 -11.46 -4.67
N PRO A 66 -3.86 -12.43 -5.56
CA PRO A 66 -2.59 -12.50 -6.29
C PRO A 66 -2.31 -11.24 -7.13
N SER A 67 -3.37 -10.60 -7.66
CA SER A 67 -3.31 -9.37 -8.45
C SER A 67 -3.16 -8.08 -7.63
N CYS A 68 -3.38 -8.13 -6.30
CA CYS A 68 -3.26 -6.97 -5.43
C CYS A 68 -1.85 -6.39 -5.51
N GLN A 69 -1.74 -5.11 -5.84
CA GLN A 69 -0.46 -4.40 -5.89
C GLN A 69 -0.08 -3.98 -4.48
N ILE A 70 1.12 -4.33 -4.05
CA ILE A 70 1.57 -4.06 -2.69
C ILE A 70 2.68 -3.02 -2.74
N VAL A 71 2.57 -2.02 -1.86
CA VAL A 71 3.54 -0.95 -1.70
C VAL A 71 4.01 -0.96 -0.26
N LEU A 72 5.31 -1.11 -0.04
CA LEU A 72 5.91 -1.06 1.28
C LEU A 72 6.52 0.32 1.54
N ILE A 73 6.13 0.97 2.62
CA ILE A 73 6.81 2.15 3.18
C ILE A 73 7.76 1.64 4.27
N TYR A 74 9.07 1.85 4.11
CA TYR A 74 10.11 1.32 5.01
C TYR A 74 11.10 2.39 5.49
N GLU A 75 11.58 2.33 6.73
CA GLU A 75 12.50 3.37 7.25
C GLU A 75 13.99 3.00 7.16
N LYS A 76 14.36 1.73 7.30
CA LYS A 76 15.76 1.28 7.26
C LYS A 76 15.93 0.01 6.44
N GLY A 77 17.16 -0.20 5.95
CA GLY A 77 17.63 -1.33 5.13
C GLY A 77 17.54 -2.68 5.83
N ASN A 78 16.31 -3.05 6.17
CA ASN A 78 15.95 -4.34 6.69
C ASN A 78 16.26 -5.35 5.58
N GLY A 79 16.90 -6.48 5.90
CA GLY A 79 17.15 -7.55 4.93
C GLY A 79 15.86 -7.96 4.18
N LEU A 80 14.73 -7.84 4.87
CA LEU A 80 13.37 -7.92 4.36
C LEU A 80 13.09 -7.07 3.10
N VAL A 81 13.64 -5.87 2.98
CA VAL A 81 13.41 -5.01 1.79
C VAL A 81 13.93 -5.68 0.53
N ARG A 82 15.04 -6.42 0.63
CA ARG A 82 15.61 -7.15 -0.51
C ARG A 82 14.68 -8.27 -0.96
N ASP A 83 14.19 -9.06 -0.02
CA ASP A 83 13.30 -10.18 -0.29
C ASP A 83 11.95 -9.68 -0.82
N VAL A 84 11.43 -8.60 -0.25
CA VAL A 84 10.19 -7.92 -0.66
C VAL A 84 10.31 -7.39 -2.10
N ILE A 85 11.39 -6.69 -2.44
CA ILE A 85 11.63 -6.18 -3.79
C ILE A 85 11.83 -7.33 -4.80
N GLN A 86 12.54 -8.39 -4.42
CA GLN A 86 12.72 -9.58 -5.28
C GLN A 86 11.38 -10.27 -5.61
N ASN A 87 10.38 -10.10 -4.77
CA ASN A 87 9.03 -10.59 -4.98
C ASN A 87 8.12 -9.59 -5.74
N GLY A 88 8.69 -8.56 -6.36
CA GLY A 88 7.95 -7.60 -7.20
C GLY A 88 7.15 -6.56 -6.43
N ILE A 89 7.40 -6.39 -5.14
CA ILE A 89 6.72 -5.40 -4.30
C ILE A 89 7.40 -4.05 -4.48
N HIS A 90 6.61 -3.01 -4.71
CA HIS A 90 7.14 -1.65 -4.78
C HIS A 90 7.53 -1.17 -3.38
N ALA A 91 8.78 -0.75 -3.17
CA ALA A 91 9.26 -0.31 -1.86
C ALA A 91 9.67 1.17 -1.88
N TRP A 92 9.28 1.89 -0.83
CA TRP A 92 9.46 3.33 -0.66
C TRP A 92 10.14 3.64 0.66
N ASN A 93 11.30 4.29 0.61
CA ASN A 93 11.94 4.72 1.84
C ASN A 93 11.16 5.87 2.47
N ARG A 94 10.76 5.71 3.73
CA ARG A 94 9.99 6.66 4.53
C ARG A 94 10.67 8.03 4.65
N ARG A 95 12.01 8.09 4.72
CA ARG A 95 12.71 9.39 4.75
C ARG A 95 12.52 10.15 3.46
N PHE A 96 12.57 9.48 2.31
CA PHE A 96 12.27 10.09 1.02
C PHE A 96 10.79 10.43 0.90
N PHE A 97 9.90 9.54 1.33
CA PHE A 97 8.45 9.80 1.31
C PHE A 97 8.07 11.05 2.11
N ASN A 98 8.68 11.27 3.28
CA ASN A 98 8.45 12.47 4.10
C ASN A 98 9.04 13.75 3.50
N GLN A 99 9.94 13.64 2.52
CA GLN A 99 10.50 14.77 1.79
C GLN A 99 9.76 15.04 0.48
N CYS A 100 8.92 14.11 0.02
CA CYS A 100 8.12 14.30 -1.17
C CYS A 100 7.11 15.43 -0.95
N SER A 101 7.04 16.33 -1.93
CA SER A 101 5.97 17.28 -2.06
C SER A 101 4.62 16.58 -2.27
N GLN A 102 3.53 17.29 -1.99
CA GLN A 102 2.19 16.77 -2.21
C GLN A 102 1.96 16.30 -3.67
N ARG A 103 2.62 16.94 -4.64
CA ARG A 103 2.54 16.59 -6.07
C ARG A 103 3.26 15.28 -6.40
N GLU A 104 4.39 14.99 -5.75
CA GLU A 104 5.14 13.74 -5.94
C GLU A 104 4.37 12.55 -5.36
N ILE A 105 3.74 12.71 -4.20
CA ILE A 105 2.92 11.64 -3.63
C ILE A 105 1.63 11.43 -4.43
N GLN A 106 1.04 12.49 -5.00
CA GLN A 106 -0.06 12.36 -5.97
C GLN A 106 0.36 11.62 -7.24
N ALA A 107 1.54 11.93 -7.81
CA ALA A 107 2.06 11.24 -8.99
C ALA A 107 2.32 9.76 -8.70
N LEU A 108 2.84 9.43 -7.51
CA LEU A 108 2.96 8.07 -7.03
C LEU A 108 1.60 7.39 -6.95
N PHE A 109 0.62 8.03 -6.32
CA PHE A 109 -0.72 7.49 -6.18
C PHE A 109 -1.35 7.18 -7.55
N LEU A 110 -1.25 8.11 -8.50
CA LEU A 110 -1.73 7.93 -9.88
C LEU A 110 -0.98 6.83 -10.64
N TYR A 111 0.31 6.66 -10.37
CA TYR A 111 1.09 5.56 -10.93
C TYR A 111 0.59 4.20 -10.39
N LEU A 112 0.37 4.10 -9.08
CA LEU A 112 -0.15 2.89 -8.44
C LEU A 112 -1.57 2.54 -8.91
N THR A 113 -2.43 3.54 -9.09
CA THR A 113 -3.78 3.31 -9.61
C THR A 113 -3.76 2.94 -11.09
N LYS A 114 -2.87 3.51 -11.92
CA LYS A 114 -2.67 3.06 -13.31
C LYS A 114 -2.17 1.62 -13.39
N ILE A 115 -1.31 1.18 -12.49
CA ILE A 115 -0.91 -0.24 -12.41
C ILE A 115 -2.12 -1.11 -12.08
N SER A 116 -2.98 -0.69 -11.15
CA SER A 116 -4.24 -1.37 -10.85
C SER A 116 -5.16 -1.47 -12.08
N GLU A 117 -5.28 -0.38 -12.87
CA GLU A 117 -6.08 -0.38 -14.11
C GLU A 117 -5.49 -1.24 -15.23
N GLY A 118 -4.16 -1.45 -15.23
CA GLY A 118 -3.47 -2.34 -16.16
C GLY A 118 -3.45 -3.81 -15.73
N GLY A 119 -3.49 -4.09 -14.43
CA GLY A 119 -3.51 -5.43 -13.85
C GLY A 119 -4.89 -6.10 -13.87
N ASN A 120 -5.95 -5.30 -13.85
CA ASN A 120 -7.31 -5.72 -14.17
C ASN A 120 -7.70 -4.95 -15.44
N GLY A 121 -7.42 -5.51 -16.62
CA GLY A 121 -7.79 -4.91 -17.89
C GLY A 121 -9.24 -4.44 -17.85
N LYS A 122 -9.44 -3.11 -17.83
CA LYS A 122 -10.74 -2.49 -18.06
C LYS A 122 -11.28 -3.01 -19.39
N LYS A 123 -12.23 -3.92 -19.31
CA LYS A 123 -13.45 -3.87 -20.12
C LYS A 123 -14.56 -3.32 -19.23
#